data_AF-A0A7Y1T8U5-F1
#
_entry.id   AF-A0A7Y1T8U5-F1
#
_cell.length_a   1.000
_cell.length_b   1.000
_cell.length_c   1.000
_cell.angle_alpha   90.00
_cell.angle_beta   90.00
_cell.angle_gamma   90.00
#
_symmetry.space_group_name_H-M   'P 1'
#
loop_
_entity.id
_entity.type
_entity.pdbx_description
1 polymer ?
#
loop_
_entity_poly.entity_id
_entity_poly.type
_entity_poly.pdbx_seq_one_letter_code
_entity_poly.pdbx_strand_id
1 'polypeptide(L)' 'MRIAVLIVAVLLAGQAAAEVYKYRDSNGKWRFSDRPPADAAAESIDSYA' A
#
# COMPACT_ATOMS: atom_id res chain seq x y z
N MET A 1 -8.22 31.84 -13.39
CA MET A 1 -7.66 31.51 -12.07
C MET A 1 -8.34 30.32 -11.38
N ARG A 2 -9.68 30.18 -11.41
CA ARG A 2 -10.42 29.05 -10.80
C ARG A 2 -10.00 27.65 -11.28
N ILE A 3 -9.75 27.49 -12.57
CA ILE A 3 -9.37 26.20 -13.17
C ILE A 3 -7.99 25.73 -12.68
N ALA A 4 -7.03 26.65 -12.55
CA ALA A 4 -5.69 26.34 -12.04
C ALA A 4 -5.75 25.80 -10.59
N VAL A 5 -6.63 26.38 -9.76
CA VAL A 5 -6.84 25.91 -8.38
C VAL A 5 -7.40 24.49 -8.34
N LEU A 6 -8.33 24.15 -9.25
CA LEU A 6 -8.88 22.80 -9.34
C LEU A 6 -7.84 21.77 -9.77
N ILE A 7 -6.97 22.11 -10.72
CA ILE A 7 -5.90 21.22 -11.19
C ILE A 7 -4.90 20.94 -10.07
N VAL A 8 -4.51 21.96 -9.30
CA VAL A 8 -3.63 21.80 -8.14
C VAL A 8 -4.27 20.92 -7.06
N ALA A 9 -5.58 21.03 -6.83
CA ALA A 9 -6.28 20.21 -5.86
C ALA A 9 -6.30 18.71 -6.23
N VAL A 10 -6.40 18.38 -7.53
CA VAL A 10 -6.34 16.98 -8.00
C VAL A 10 -4.95 16.39 -7.85
N LEU A 11 -3.90 17.19 -8.09
CA LEU A 11 -2.50 16.74 -7.94
C LEU A 11 -2.11 16.51 -6.47
N LEU A 12 -2.78 17.19 -5.53
CA LEU A 12 -2.58 17.04 -4.09
C LEU A 12 -3.40 15.90 -3.46
N ALA A 13 -4.30 15.26 -4.22
CA ALA A 13 -4.94 14.02 -3.81
C ALA A 13 -3.91 12.87 -3.92
N GLY A 14 -2.91 12.92 -3.04
CA GLY A 14 -1.80 11.99 -2.97
C GLY A 14 -2.29 10.56 -2.82
N GLN A 15 -1.50 9.66 -3.41
CA GLN A 15 -1.74 8.24 -3.46
C GLN A 15 -1.88 7.68 -2.04
N ALA A 16 -3.11 7.37 -1.64
CA ALA A 16 -3.36 6.53 -0.47
C ALA A 16 -2.94 5.09 -0.84
N ALA A 17 -1.63 4.85 -0.89
CA ALA A 17 -1.07 3.52 -1.01
C ALA A 17 -1.25 2.84 0.35
N ALA A 18 -2.33 2.08 0.49
CA ALA A 18 -2.46 1.15 1.59
C ALA A 18 -1.38 0.08 1.41
N GLU A 19 -0.42 0.03 2.33
CA GLU A 19 0.59 -1.02 2.38
C GLU A 19 -0.09 -2.35 2.70
N VAL A 20 -0.27 -3.19 1.67
CA VAL A 20 -0.83 -4.54 1.84
C VAL A 20 0.33 -5.52 1.95
N TYR A 21 0.51 -6.08 3.14
CA TYR A 21 1.55 -7.06 3.44
C TYR A 21 1.13 -8.45 2.98
N LYS A 22 1.97 -9.11 2.18
CA LYS A 22 1.79 -10.51 1.76
C LYS A 22 2.82 -11.40 2.44
N TYR A 23 2.36 -12.44 3.12
CA TYR A 23 3.26 -13.39 3.79
C TYR A 23 2.68 -14.81 3.79
N ARG A 24 3.53 -15.81 4.05
CA ARG A 24 3.08 -17.18 4.32
C ARG A 24 2.88 -17.38 5.81
N ASP A 25 1.73 -17.94 6.19
CA ASP A 25 1.50 -18.36 7.57
C ASP A 25 2.23 -19.67 7.91
N SER A 26 2.16 -20.10 9.17
CA SER A 26 2.80 -21.32 9.67
C SER A 26 2.34 -22.60 8.95
N ASN A 27 1.20 -22.56 8.26
CA ASN A 27 0.67 -23.67 7.47
C ASN A 27 1.06 -23.57 5.98
N GLY A 28 1.92 -22.62 5.63
CA GLY A 28 2.38 -22.39 4.26
C GLY A 28 1.36 -21.70 3.36
N LYS A 29 0.24 -21.20 3.92
CA LYS A 29 -0.81 -20.54 3.15
C LYS A 29 -0.51 -19.06 3.01
N TRP A 30 -0.79 -18.52 1.82
CA TRP A 30 -0.66 -17.08 1.58
C TRP A 30 -1.72 -16.31 2.36
N ARG A 31 -1.28 -15.26 3.05
CA ARG A 31 -2.09 -14.29 3.79
C ARG A 31 -1.77 -12.88 3.33
N PHE A 32 -2.80 -12.03 3.40
CA PHE A 32 -2.72 -10.60 3.11
C PHE A 32 -3.21 -9.85 4.36
N SER A 33 -2.52 -8.79 4.74
CA SER A 33 -2.82 -8.02 5.95
C SER A 33 -2.45 -6.56 5.75
N ASP A 34 -3.25 -5.66 6.30
CA ASP A 34 -2.96 -4.22 6.34
C ASP A 34 -1.97 -3.86 7.47
N ARG A 35 -1.54 -4.87 8.24
CA ARG A 35 -0.54 -4.75 9.29
C ARG A 35 0.61 -5.72 9.04
N PRO A 36 1.85 -5.33 9.37
CA PRO A 36 2.98 -6.24 9.27
C PRO A 36 2.74 -7.48 10.17
N PRO A 37 3.06 -8.69 9.71
CA PRO A 37 3.02 -9.88 10.55
C PRO A 37 3.95 -9.70 11.76
N ALA A 38 3.44 -10.00 12.96
CA ALA A 38 4.15 -9.78 14.22
C ALA A 38 5.44 -10.62 14.36
N ASP A 39 5.48 -11.80 13.72
CA ASP A 39 6.51 -12.81 13.93
C ASP A 39 7.18 -13.32 12.64
N ALA A 40 6.86 -12.76 11.47
CA ALA A 40 7.41 -13.22 10.20
C ALA A 40 8.04 -12.07 9.43
N ALA A 41 9.22 -12.32 8.85
CA ALA A 41 9.87 -11.43 7.91
C ALA A 41 8.88 -11.12 6.76
N ALA A 42 8.23 -9.96 6.85
CA ALA A 42 7.29 -9.50 5.86
C ALA A 42 8.10 -8.98 4.67
N GLU A 43 8.04 -9.69 3.55
CA GLU A 43 8.56 -9.16 2.30
C GLU A 43 7.59 -8.07 1.83
N SER A 44 7.98 -6.80 1.98
CA SER A 44 7.20 -5.67 1.43
C SER A 44 7.23 -5.81 -0.09
N ILE A 45 6.06 -6.05 -0.70
CA ILE A 45 5.96 -6.05 -2.17
C ILE A 45 5.77 -4.61 -2.62
N ASP A 46 6.87 -3.88 -2.67
CA ASP A 46 6.98 -2.62 -3.42
C ASP A 46 7.28 -2.98 -4.88
N SER A 47 6.25 -3.33 -5.66
CA SER A 47 6.42 -3.40 -7.11
C SER A 47 5.12 -3.03 -7.82
N TYR A 48 4.99 -1.73 -8.07
CA TYR A 48 4.31 -1.22 -9.25
C TYR A 48 5.41 -0.73 -10.21
N ALA A 49 5.85 -1.62 -11.10
CA ALA A 49 6.61 -1.30 -12.31
C ALA A 49 5.67 -1.30 -13.52
#